data_AF-A0A7T0M4M5-F1
#
_entry.id   AF-A0A7T0M4M5-F1
#
_cell.length_a   1.000
_cell.length_b   1.000
_cell.length_c   1.000
_cell.angle_alpha   90.00
_cell.angle_beta   90.00
_cell.angle_gamma   90.00
#
_symmetry.space_group_name_H-M   'P 1'
#
loop_
_entity.id
_entity.type
_entity.pdbx_description
1 polymer ?
#
loop_
_entity_poly.entity_id
_entity_poly.type
_entity_poly.pdbx_seq_one_letter_code
_entity_poly.pdbx_strand_id
1 'polypeptide(L)'
;MLNSWFYLFDYEMWFFNNLAYSFFLKWNFFETYELILPIFLFIYSKSVTFLFIKQVNWYAIVFSVKFFLLIALLIFVRGGIPRYRYDFLTKMGWIKLLSLSLVFFLSFYLLLLLY
;
A
#
# COMPACT_ATOMS: atom_id res chain seq x y z
N MET A 1 42.96 -66.10 5.40
CA MET A 1 42.16 -65.66 6.56
C MET A 1 42.32 -64.17 6.88
N LEU A 2 43.50 -63.54 6.75
CA LEU A 2 43.64 -62.10 7.04
C LEU A 2 42.76 -61.17 6.17
N ASN A 3 42.58 -61.48 4.88
CA ASN A 3 41.88 -60.58 3.96
C ASN A 3 40.38 -60.41 4.29
N SER A 4 39.71 -61.44 4.82
CA SER A 4 38.27 -61.36 5.15
C SER A 4 37.99 -60.44 6.34
N TRP A 5 38.92 -60.34 7.29
CA TRP A 5 38.81 -59.43 8.45
C TRP A 5 38.98 -57.97 8.03
N PHE A 6 39.83 -57.70 7.04
CA PHE A 6 40.05 -56.36 6.51
C PHE A 6 38.79 -55.81 5.83
N TYR A 7 38.13 -56.62 4.99
CA TYR A 7 36.86 -56.22 4.35
C TYR A 7 35.72 -56.00 5.36
N LEU A 8 35.70 -56.77 6.44
CA LEU A 8 34.68 -56.62 7.48
C LEU A 8 34.89 -55.31 8.26
N PHE A 9 36.13 -54.97 8.56
CA PHE A 9 36.50 -53.71 9.20
C PHE A 9 36.18 -52.49 8.31
N ASP A 10 36.49 -52.56 7.01
CA ASP A 10 36.17 -51.47 6.07
C ASP A 10 34.65 -51.25 5.95
N TYR A 11 33.86 -52.33 5.99
CA TYR A 11 32.40 -52.25 5.96
C TYR A 11 31.83 -51.61 7.23
N GLU A 12 32.34 -51.97 8.41
CA GLU A 12 31.95 -51.35 9.67
C GLU A 12 32.32 -49.85 9.68
N MET A 13 33.52 -49.49 9.24
CA MET A 13 33.95 -48.09 9.12
C MET A 13 33.11 -47.29 8.13
N TRP A 14 32.71 -47.89 7.01
CA TRP A 14 31.80 -47.28 6.05
C TRP A 14 30.40 -47.06 6.65
N PHE A 15 29.89 -48.04 7.40
CA PHE A 15 28.60 -47.95 8.08
C PHE A 15 28.59 -46.83 9.14
N PHE A 16 29.60 -46.75 9.99
CA PHE A 16 29.70 -45.70 11.01
C PHE A 16 29.84 -44.31 10.40
N ASN A 17 30.61 -44.16 9.32
CA ASN A 17 30.71 -42.88 8.62
C ASN A 17 29.37 -42.43 8.06
N ASN A 18 28.65 -43.30 7.34
CA ASN A 18 27.33 -42.96 6.81
C ASN A 18 26.32 -42.60 7.91
N LEU A 19 26.38 -43.29 9.05
CA LEU A 19 25.52 -42.99 10.19
C LEU A 19 25.85 -41.62 10.80
N ALA A 20 27.14 -41.28 10.94
CA ALA A 20 27.59 -39.97 11.38
C ALA A 20 27.19 -38.84 10.42
N TYR A 21 27.32 -39.05 9.10
CA TYR A 21 26.88 -38.09 8.09
C TYR A 21 25.37 -37.83 8.16
N SER A 22 24.56 -38.88 8.34
CA SER A 22 23.10 -38.74 8.47
C SER A 22 22.71 -37.93 9.72
N PHE A 23 23.41 -38.14 10.83
CA PHE A 23 23.20 -37.38 12.07
C PHE A 23 23.62 -35.92 11.92
N PHE A 24 24.78 -35.66 11.31
CA PHE A 24 25.28 -34.31 11.08
C PHE A 24 24.37 -33.50 10.16
N LEU A 25 23.85 -34.12 9.10
CA LEU A 25 22.85 -33.48 8.23
C LEU A 25 21.59 -33.12 9.02
N LYS A 26 21.06 -34.05 9.81
CA LYS A 26 19.84 -33.84 10.59
C LYS A 26 20.01 -32.74 11.66
N TRP A 27 21.20 -32.62 12.24
CA TRP A 27 21.56 -31.56 13.20
C TRP A 27 21.62 -30.17 12.54
N ASN A 28 22.25 -30.06 11.37
CA ASN A 28 22.29 -28.79 10.63
C ASN A 28 20.90 -28.36 10.13
N PHE A 29 20.06 -29.30 9.72
CA PHE A 29 18.66 -29.02 9.43
C PHE A 29 17.92 -28.52 10.67
N PHE A 30 18.32 -28.97 11.87
CA PHE A 30 17.70 -28.55 13.11
C PHE A 30 18.00 -27.08 13.45
N GLU A 31 19.28 -26.71 13.42
CA GLU A 31 19.72 -25.34 13.71
C GLU A 31 19.19 -24.33 12.69
N THR A 32 19.06 -24.72 11.42
CA THR A 32 18.55 -23.83 10.37
C THR A 32 17.06 -23.51 10.55
N TYR A 33 16.23 -24.45 11.01
CA TYR A 33 14.80 -24.15 11.21
C TYR A 33 14.58 -23.21 12.41
N GLU A 34 15.39 -23.32 13.48
CA GLU A 34 15.26 -22.47 14.67
C GLU A 34 15.51 -21.00 14.36
N LEU A 35 16.33 -20.72 13.35
CA LEU A 35 16.61 -19.35 12.88
C LEU A 35 15.57 -18.83 11.89
N ILE A 36 15.00 -19.68 11.04
CA ILE A 36 14.05 -19.26 9.99
C ILE A 36 12.67 -18.94 10.56
N LEU A 37 12.18 -19.73 11.51
CA LEU A 37 10.86 -19.54 12.14
C LEU A 37 10.64 -18.15 12.77
N PRO A 38 11.54 -17.61 13.61
CA PRO A 38 11.36 -16.30 14.22
C PRO A 38 11.42 -15.18 13.19
N ILE A 39 12.25 -15.30 12.14
CA ILE A 39 12.32 -14.32 11.05
C ILE A 39 11.00 -14.30 10.27
N PHE A 40 10.44 -15.48 9.97
CA PHE A 40 9.16 -15.59 9.29
C PHE A 40 8.01 -15.00 10.12
N LEU A 41 7.96 -15.32 11.42
CA LEU A 41 6.97 -14.77 12.36
C LEU A 41 7.10 -13.24 12.51
N PHE A 42 8.33 -12.72 12.52
CA PHE A 42 8.58 -11.29 12.57
C PHE A 42 8.09 -10.58 11.30
N ILE A 43 8.39 -11.12 10.11
CA ILE A 43 7.92 -10.57 8.84
C ILE A 43 6.39 -10.62 8.76
N TYR A 44 5.79 -11.73 9.18
CA TYR A 44 4.34 -11.89 9.19
C TYR A 44 3.66 -10.87 10.13
N SER A 45 4.12 -10.75 11.37
CA SER A 45 3.55 -9.79 12.33
C SER A 45 3.69 -8.33 11.86
N LYS A 46 4.82 -7.96 11.24
CA LYS A 46 5.01 -6.63 10.64
C LYS A 46 4.13 -6.39 9.42
N SER A 47 3.96 -7.38 8.57
CA SER A 47 3.08 -7.28 7.39
C SER A 47 1.62 -7.15 7.78
N VAL A 48 1.18 -7.92 8.79
CA VAL A 48 -0.17 -7.84 9.35
C VAL A 48 -0.41 -6.48 9.99
N THR A 49 0.50 -6.00 10.85
CA THR A 49 0.38 -4.67 11.45
C THR A 49 0.43 -3.54 10.41
N PHE A 50 1.19 -3.67 9.31
CA PHE A 50 1.17 -2.69 8.21
C PHE A 50 -0.19 -2.59 7.53
N LEU A 51 -0.89 -3.72 7.36
CA LEU A 51 -2.26 -3.74 6.82
C LEU A 51 -3.28 -3.12 7.79
N PHE A 52 -3.07 -3.24 9.10
CA PHE A 52 -3.99 -2.73 10.12
C PHE A 52 -3.71 -1.28 10.58
N ILE A 53 -2.47 -0.79 10.55
CA ILE A 53 -2.09 0.57 10.97
C ILE A 53 -2.63 1.64 10.01
N LYS A 54 -2.96 1.26 8.78
CA LYS A 54 -3.48 2.19 7.77
C LYS A 54 -4.93 1.88 7.43
N GLN A 55 -5.81 1.84 8.43
CA GLN A 55 -7.24 2.02 8.19
C GLN A 55 -7.42 3.41 7.58
N VAL A 56 -7.44 3.46 6.25
CA VAL A 56 -7.70 4.69 5.51
C VAL A 56 -9.09 5.14 5.92
N ASN A 57 -9.14 6.30 6.59
CA ASN A 57 -10.39 6.89 7.04
C ASN A 57 -11.33 7.03 5.82
N TRP A 58 -12.57 6.52 5.94
CA TRP A 58 -13.57 6.58 4.86
C TRP A 58 -13.77 8.00 4.34
N TYR A 59 -13.70 9.00 5.22
CA TYR A 59 -13.77 10.41 4.85
C TYR A 59 -12.62 10.85 3.92
N ALA A 60 -11.42 10.30 4.12
CA ALA A 60 -10.26 10.59 3.27
C ALA A 60 -10.44 10.00 1.86
N ILE A 61 -11.02 8.80 1.76
CA ILE A 61 -11.35 8.17 0.47
C ILE A 61 -12.40 9.00 -0.27
N VAL A 62 -13.48 9.37 0.41
CA VAL A 62 -14.55 10.20 -0.17
C VAL A 62 -14.02 11.56 -0.63
N PHE A 63 -13.15 12.20 0.16
CA PHE A 63 -12.52 13.46 -0.21
C PHE A 63 -11.61 13.29 -1.44
N SER A 64 -10.80 12.23 -1.46
CA SER A 64 -9.90 11.93 -2.59
C SER A 64 -10.67 11.72 -3.89
N VAL A 65 -11.79 10.98 -3.86
CA VAL A 65 -12.65 10.78 -5.03
C VAL A 65 -13.25 12.12 -5.52
N LYS A 66 -13.77 12.95 -4.61
CA LYS A 66 -14.30 14.28 -4.96
C LYS A 66 -13.22 15.18 -5.59
N PHE A 67 -12.00 15.12 -5.06
CA PHE A 67 -10.86 15.87 -5.57
C PHE A 67 -10.49 15.43 -6.99
N PHE A 68 -10.39 14.13 -7.25
CA PHE A 68 -10.13 13.62 -8.60
C PHE A 68 -11.24 13.99 -9.59
N LEU A 69 -12.51 13.94 -9.17
CA LEU A 69 -13.63 14.35 -10.00
C LEU A 69 -13.54 15.85 -10.38
N LEU A 70 -13.19 16.71 -9.43
CA LEU A 70 -12.97 18.14 -9.69
C LEU A 70 -11.80 18.38 -10.66
N ILE A 71 -10.70 17.64 -10.53
CA ILE A 71 -9.57 17.74 -11.48
C ILE A 71 -10.02 17.29 -12.88
N ALA A 72 -10.73 16.18 -12.98
CA ALA A 72 -11.24 15.69 -14.27
C ALA A 72 -12.15 16.73 -14.93
N LEU A 73 -13.02 17.38 -14.15
CA LEU A 73 -13.87 18.48 -14.61
C LEU A 73 -13.04 19.68 -15.10
N LEU A 74 -12.00 20.08 -14.37
CA LEU A 74 -11.12 21.19 -14.78
C LEU A 74 -10.40 20.90 -16.10
N ILE A 75 -9.91 19.67 -16.28
CA ILE A 75 -9.28 19.23 -17.53
C ILE A 75 -10.30 19.29 -18.67
N PHE A 76 -11.52 18.80 -18.43
CA PHE A 76 -12.60 18.83 -19.41
C PHE A 76 -12.99 20.26 -19.82
N VAL A 77 -13.17 21.16 -18.85
CA VAL A 77 -13.49 22.58 -19.09
C VAL A 77 -12.38 23.25 -19.92
N ARG A 78 -11.11 22.94 -19.64
CA ARG A 78 -9.98 23.49 -20.38
C ARG A 78 -9.91 23.02 -21.82
N GLY A 79 -10.25 21.75 -22.09
CA GLY A 79 -10.21 21.17 -23.43
C GLY A 79 -11.48 21.38 -24.25
N GLY A 80 -12.65 21.48 -23.59
CA GLY A 80 -13.96 21.51 -24.23
C GLY A 80 -14.50 22.91 -24.54
N ILE A 81 -14.00 23.95 -23.86
CA ILE A 81 -14.52 25.32 -24.03
C ILE A 81 -13.51 26.18 -24.79
N PRO A 82 -13.92 26.88 -25.87
CA PRO A 82 -13.05 27.79 -26.60
C PRO A 82 -12.60 28.97 -25.73
N ARG A 83 -11.41 29.50 -25.99
CA ARG A 83 -10.81 30.57 -25.18
C ARG A 83 -11.62 31.87 -25.33
N TYR A 84 -12.13 32.38 -24.20
CA TYR A 84 -12.74 33.70 -24.16
C TYR A 84 -11.69 34.81 -24.26
N ARG A 85 -12.00 35.87 -25.01
CA ARG A 85 -11.19 37.09 -25.04
C ARG A 85 -11.30 37.84 -23.72
N TYR A 86 -10.23 38.51 -23.32
CA TYR A 86 -10.12 39.22 -22.04
C TYR A 86 -11.28 40.20 -21.78
N ASP A 87 -11.71 40.92 -22.81
CA ASP A 87 -12.81 41.89 -22.73
C ASP A 87 -14.17 41.27 -22.40
N PHE A 88 -14.40 40.02 -22.84
CA PHE A 88 -15.63 39.29 -22.50
C PHE A 88 -15.51 38.63 -21.12
N LEU A 89 -14.32 38.16 -20.76
CA LEU A 89 -14.05 37.54 -19.47
C LEU A 89 -14.21 38.56 -18.33
N THR A 90 -13.71 39.78 -18.49
CA THR A 90 -13.89 40.86 -17.50
C THR A 90 -15.35 41.27 -17.39
N LYS A 91 -16.06 41.45 -18.51
CA LYS A 91 -17.51 41.75 -18.47
C LYS A 91 -18.30 40.63 -17.77
N MET A 92 -17.99 39.37 -18.03
CA MET A 92 -18.66 38.24 -17.39
C MET A 92 -18.35 38.15 -15.89
N GLY A 93 -17.10 38.34 -15.49
CA GLY A 93 -16.69 38.33 -14.08
C GLY A 93 -17.27 39.51 -13.29
N TRP A 94 -16.98 40.73 -13.74
CA TRP A 94 -17.33 41.95 -13.00
C TRP A 94 -18.82 42.26 -13.01
N ILE A 95 -19.51 42.03 -14.13
CA ILE A 95 -20.93 42.44 -14.24
C ILE A 95 -21.83 41.28 -13.82
N LYS A 96 -21.63 40.07 -14.36
CA LYS A 96 -22.56 38.95 -14.14
C LYS A 96 -22.24 38.15 -12.89
N LEU A 97 -20.99 37.75 -12.70
CA LEU A 97 -20.62 36.87 -11.58
C LEU A 97 -20.67 37.61 -10.24
N LEU A 98 -20.15 38.85 -10.21
CA LEU A 98 -20.17 39.68 -9.00
C LEU A 98 -21.59 40.06 -8.58
N SER A 99 -22.44 40.48 -9.52
CA SER A 99 -23.84 40.81 -9.20
C SER A 99 -24.61 39.60 -8.69
N LEU A 100 -24.45 38.43 -9.33
CA LEU A 100 -25.07 37.17 -8.88
C LEU A 100 -24.64 36.81 -7.45
N SER A 101 -23.34 36.91 -7.16
CA SER A 101 -22.79 36.63 -5.83
C SER A 101 -23.43 37.53 -4.77
N LEU A 102 -23.51 38.84 -5.01
CA LEU A 102 -24.13 39.79 -4.08
C LEU A 102 -25.61 39.50 -3.83
N VAL A 103 -26.37 39.17 -4.87
CA VAL A 103 -27.80 38.80 -4.73
C VAL A 103 -27.95 37.54 -3.87
N PHE A 104 -27.08 36.55 -4.07
CA PHE A 104 -27.10 35.31 -3.28
C PHE A 104 -26.79 35.57 -1.79
N PHE A 105 -25.78 36.40 -1.51
CA PHE A 105 -25.46 36.78 -0.13
C PHE A 105 -26.59 37.56 0.56
N LEU A 106 -27.19 38.53 -0.13
CA LEU A 106 -28.29 39.34 0.42
C LEU A 106 -29.54 38.50 0.68
N SER A 107 -29.90 37.63 -0.26
CA SER A 107 -31.05 36.73 -0.09
C SER A 107 -30.84 35.76 1.08
N PHE A 108 -29.63 35.19 1.22
CA PHE A 108 -29.29 34.34 2.35
C PHE A 108 -29.35 35.11 3.69
N TYR A 109 -28.84 36.33 3.73
CA TYR A 109 -28.89 37.18 4.92
C TYR A 109 -30.33 37.54 5.34
N LEU A 110 -31.19 37.89 4.38
CA LEU A 110 -32.61 38.16 4.64
C LEU A 110 -33.34 36.92 5.16
N LEU A 111 -33.05 35.74 4.60
CA LEU A 111 -33.59 34.46 5.09
C LEU A 111 -33.22 34.20 6.55
N LEU A 112 -31.98 34.48 6.93
CA LEU A 112 -31.51 34.33 8.30
C LEU A 112 -32.18 35.31 9.26
N LEU A 113 -32.48 36.54 8.80
CA LEU A 113 -33.13 37.57 9.62
C LEU A 113 -34.63 37.29 9.83
N LEU A 114 -35.29 36.66 8.86
CA LEU A 114 -36.70 36.27 8.94
C LEU A 114 -36.97 35.03 9.80
N TYR A 115 -35.95 34.23 10.07
CA TYR A 115 -36.04 32.98 10.83
C TYR A 115 -35.56 33.18 12.28
#